data_AF-A0A967I9V2-F1
#
_entry.id   AF-A0A967I9V2-F1
#
_cell.length_a   1.000
_cell.length_b   1.000
_cell.length_c   1.000
_cell.angle_alpha   90.00
_cell.angle_beta   90.00
_cell.angle_gamma   90.00
#
_symmetry.space_group_name_H-M   'P 1'
#
loop_
_entity.id
_entity.type
_entity.pdbx_description
1 polymer ?
#
loop_
_entity_poly.entity_id
_entity_poly.type
_entity_poly.pdbx_seq_one_letter_code
_entity_poly.pdbx_strand_id
1 'polypeptide(L)'
;MIKGFATKEGTRSHSAQNSSLVYSELDGTGLFASQAGFGCYRTDQTDPEHEKSLRKALLSGINLIDTSSNYGDGGSERLVGTVLQDLIRSGDISRDSVVVVSKVGYLQGQNYEISQERKRQGKPFKELVLYADGLEHCIHPEFIDDQLTRSLKRLKLDTLDFYLLHNPEYYLSWASKTGVSLEEARQEYYGRIEQAFQHLETEVERGRIRFYGISSNTFPSPADDPEFTSLEKVWEIAQSLSPEHHFRLIQLPMNLFETGGITERNQSTGRSVLQFAQEKQIGVLINRPLNAIIANRLIRLAEVEAVQASSPEEISQRMDDLIESEEVLQHEILPELSLTPSLQAQVLEHVALGAVLKQQWSNFGSYERWQELRSYYFAPRIRGVVQFLEQQPSPAESVLQWIRSHQEVLEAAFQAISSIYQEQAAEQAAMIKARVSSADADWDEAATLSQMALRALRSTLGITTVLVGMRQESYVNDVIEELGRPVSTKDRAESWRKLQKMHI
;
A
#
# COMPACT_ATOMS: atom_id res chain seq x y z
N MET A 1 -18.66 9.00 18.29
CA MET A 1 -18.65 8.44 16.93
C MET A 1 -19.13 9.52 15.97
N ILE A 2 -18.58 9.53 14.76
CA ILE A 2 -18.98 10.33 13.60
C ILE A 2 -20.21 9.65 13.01
N LYS A 3 -21.30 10.41 12.93
CA LYS A 3 -22.59 9.93 12.42
C LYS A 3 -22.66 10.05 10.91
N GLY A 4 -23.44 9.16 10.29
CA GLY A 4 -23.73 9.20 8.86
C GLY A 4 -22.72 8.44 8.00
N PHE A 5 -22.94 8.54 6.69
CA PHE A 5 -22.22 7.82 5.64
C PHE A 5 -22.24 8.64 4.34
N ALA A 6 -21.42 8.28 3.36
CA ALA A 6 -21.38 8.92 2.05
C ALA A 6 -22.75 8.84 1.36
N THR A 7 -23.24 9.95 0.83
CA THR A 7 -24.51 10.01 0.10
C THR A 7 -24.30 10.38 -1.35
N LYS A 8 -25.27 10.04 -2.20
CA LYS A 8 -25.27 10.46 -3.62
C LYS A 8 -25.23 11.97 -3.74
N GLU A 9 -26.03 12.67 -2.93
CA GLU A 9 -26.13 14.13 -2.92
C GLU A 9 -24.83 14.77 -2.42
N GLY A 10 -24.27 14.26 -1.32
CA GLY A 10 -23.03 14.77 -0.72
C GLY A 10 -21.82 14.58 -1.63
N THR A 11 -21.62 13.36 -2.15
CA THR A 11 -20.50 13.06 -3.06
C THR A 11 -20.62 13.79 -4.41
N ARG A 12 -21.83 13.95 -4.96
CA ARG A 12 -22.05 14.77 -6.17
C ARG A 12 -21.80 16.25 -5.93
N SER A 13 -22.23 16.78 -4.79
CA SER A 13 -21.97 18.18 -4.45
C SER A 13 -20.47 18.44 -4.27
N HIS A 14 -19.76 17.51 -3.63
CA HIS A 14 -18.31 17.56 -3.47
C HIS A 14 -17.56 17.53 -4.81
N SER A 15 -17.96 16.65 -5.74
CA SER A 15 -17.35 16.61 -7.08
C SER A 15 -17.59 17.89 -7.87
N ALA A 16 -18.77 18.49 -7.76
CA ALA A 16 -19.08 19.78 -8.40
C ALA A 16 -18.26 20.95 -7.81
N GLN A 17 -17.98 20.93 -6.51
CA GLN A 17 -17.14 21.95 -5.85
C GLN A 17 -15.64 21.80 -6.21
N ASN A 18 -15.21 20.59 -6.55
CA ASN A 18 -13.83 20.25 -6.89
C ASN A 18 -13.69 19.94 -8.39
N SER A 19 -14.30 20.77 -9.24
CA SER A 19 -14.43 20.52 -10.69
C SER A 19 -13.11 20.47 -11.47
N SER A 20 -11.98 20.83 -10.84
CA SER A 20 -10.64 20.64 -11.41
C SER A 20 -10.22 19.17 -11.41
N LEU A 21 -10.79 18.33 -10.56
CA LEU A 21 -10.50 16.89 -10.51
C LEU A 21 -11.59 16.09 -11.22
N VAL A 22 -11.23 14.90 -11.68
CA VAL A 22 -12.19 13.97 -12.30
C VAL A 22 -12.66 12.95 -11.27
N TYR A 23 -13.97 12.72 -11.26
CA TYR A 23 -14.66 11.76 -10.41
C TYR A 23 -15.38 10.72 -11.27
N SER A 24 -15.43 9.50 -10.77
CA SER A 24 -16.18 8.39 -11.36
C SER A 24 -17.30 7.98 -10.41
N GLU A 25 -18.41 7.50 -10.95
CA GLU A 25 -19.44 6.86 -10.13
C GLU A 25 -18.94 5.48 -9.67
N LEU A 26 -19.11 5.16 -8.39
CA LEU A 26 -19.03 3.80 -7.88
C LEU A 26 -20.30 3.08 -8.33
N ASP A 27 -20.18 2.38 -9.45
CA ASP A 27 -21.30 1.77 -10.15
C ASP A 27 -22.25 1.00 -9.20
N GLY A 28 -23.55 1.13 -9.45
CA GLY A 28 -24.60 0.48 -8.65
C GLY A 28 -24.83 1.08 -7.25
N THR A 29 -24.10 2.14 -6.86
CA THR A 29 -24.28 2.82 -5.55
C THR A 29 -24.74 4.28 -5.64
N GLY A 30 -24.53 4.95 -6.77
CA GLY A 30 -24.81 6.38 -6.92
C GLY A 30 -23.76 7.31 -6.28
N LEU A 31 -22.74 6.77 -5.62
CA LEU A 31 -21.67 7.55 -4.98
C LEU A 31 -20.62 7.98 -6.01
N PHE A 32 -20.14 9.23 -5.91
CA PHE A 32 -19.03 9.72 -6.73
C PHE A 32 -17.72 9.68 -5.94
N ALA A 33 -16.69 9.07 -6.53
CA ALA A 33 -15.36 8.98 -5.96
C ALA A 33 -14.34 9.63 -6.90
N SER A 34 -13.33 10.31 -6.34
CA SER A 34 -12.19 10.80 -7.11
C SER A 34 -11.48 9.64 -7.81
N GLN A 35 -11.00 9.86 -9.03
CA GLN A 35 -10.32 8.80 -9.81
C GLN A 35 -9.00 8.30 -9.18
N ALA A 36 -8.47 9.01 -8.18
CA ALA A 36 -7.49 8.46 -7.26
C ALA A 36 -8.02 8.53 -5.81
N GLY A 37 -7.71 7.51 -5.02
CA GLY A 37 -8.08 7.39 -3.61
C GLY A 37 -6.85 7.26 -2.73
N PHE A 38 -7.00 7.61 -1.46
CA PHE A 38 -5.93 7.52 -0.47
C PHE A 38 -5.83 6.10 0.08
N GLY A 39 -4.81 5.35 -0.36
CA GLY A 39 -4.51 4.02 0.14
C GLY A 39 -3.68 4.07 1.42
N CYS A 40 -4.19 3.50 2.51
CA CYS A 40 -3.59 3.58 3.84
C CYS A 40 -2.59 2.44 4.15
N TYR A 41 -2.19 1.64 3.16
CA TYR A 41 -1.17 0.63 3.39
C TYR A 41 0.16 1.30 3.78
N ARG A 42 0.73 0.85 4.91
CA ARG A 42 1.93 1.45 5.55
C ARG A 42 1.75 2.90 6.04
N THR A 43 0.52 3.33 6.32
CA THR A 43 0.27 4.53 7.12
C THR A 43 -0.01 4.17 8.57
N ASP A 44 0.35 5.08 9.47
CA ASP A 44 0.15 4.93 10.91
C ASP A 44 -0.03 6.31 11.55
N GLN A 45 -0.82 6.37 12.63
CA GLN A 45 -1.05 7.56 13.44
C GLN A 45 0.22 8.07 14.15
N THR A 46 1.25 7.23 14.33
CA THR A 46 2.49 7.64 15.02
C THR A 46 3.40 8.51 14.15
N ASP A 47 3.14 8.58 12.85
CA ASP A 47 3.92 9.39 11.92
C ASP A 47 3.14 10.65 11.52
N PRO A 48 3.59 11.85 11.96
CA PRO A 48 2.91 13.11 11.64
C PRO A 48 2.81 13.40 10.13
N GLU A 49 3.74 12.89 9.31
CA GLU A 49 3.70 13.11 7.86
C GLU A 49 2.52 12.37 7.22
N HIS A 50 2.14 11.20 7.74
CA HIS A 50 0.95 10.48 7.28
C HIS A 50 -0.33 11.27 7.56
N GLU A 51 -0.43 11.93 8.72
CA GLU A 51 -1.56 12.79 9.06
C GLU A 51 -1.65 14.00 8.15
N LYS A 52 -0.54 14.73 7.96
CA LYS A 52 -0.48 15.87 7.05
C LYS A 52 -0.88 15.48 5.63
N SER A 53 -0.39 14.34 5.15
CA SER A 53 -0.67 13.85 3.79
C SER A 53 -2.15 13.48 3.62
N LEU A 54 -2.75 12.79 4.58
CA LEU A 54 -4.19 12.46 4.51
C LEU A 54 -5.07 13.71 4.58
N ARG A 55 -4.75 14.67 5.47
CA ARG A 55 -5.45 15.96 5.53
C ARG A 55 -5.37 16.69 4.20
N LYS A 56 -4.18 16.78 3.64
CA LYS A 56 -3.95 17.45 2.35
C LYS A 56 -4.73 16.81 1.22
N ALA A 57 -4.74 15.48 1.13
CA ALA A 57 -5.49 14.76 0.11
C ALA A 57 -6.98 15.10 0.17
N LEU A 58 -7.58 15.01 1.37
CA LEU A 58 -8.98 15.34 1.59
C LEU A 58 -9.30 16.80 1.25
N LEU A 59 -8.47 17.74 1.74
CA LEU A 59 -8.65 19.17 1.49
C LEU A 59 -8.40 19.57 0.02
N SER A 60 -7.68 18.75 -0.74
CA SER A 60 -7.45 18.95 -2.17
C SER A 60 -8.54 18.31 -3.05
N GLY A 61 -9.57 17.69 -2.44
CA GLY A 61 -10.73 17.13 -3.14
C GLY A 61 -10.76 15.60 -3.24
N ILE A 62 -9.69 14.87 -2.91
CA ILE A 62 -9.74 13.40 -2.88
C ILE A 62 -10.76 12.98 -1.81
N ASN A 63 -11.70 12.11 -2.18
CA ASN A 63 -12.81 11.76 -1.29
C ASN A 63 -12.99 10.27 -1.05
N LEU A 64 -12.09 9.42 -1.56
CA LEU A 64 -12.09 7.98 -1.25
C LEU A 64 -10.87 7.64 -0.39
N ILE A 65 -11.12 6.99 0.74
CA ILE A 65 -10.10 6.45 1.65
C ILE A 65 -10.23 4.93 1.69
N ASP A 66 -9.13 4.24 1.44
CA ASP A 66 -9.03 2.78 1.55
C ASP A 66 -8.08 2.41 2.69
N THR A 67 -8.59 1.66 3.67
CA THR A 67 -7.83 1.18 4.82
C THR A 67 -8.14 -0.29 5.13
N SER A 68 -7.60 -0.84 6.23
CA SER A 68 -7.84 -2.21 6.66
C SER A 68 -7.48 -2.39 8.14
N SER A 69 -8.17 -3.31 8.81
CA SER A 69 -7.92 -3.66 10.22
C SER A 69 -6.47 -4.08 10.52
N ASN A 70 -5.77 -4.71 9.57
CA ASN A 70 -4.39 -5.17 9.75
C ASN A 70 -3.31 -4.14 9.40
N TYR A 71 -3.66 -3.00 8.79
CA TYR A 71 -2.67 -2.00 8.40
C TYR A 71 -2.19 -1.20 9.62
N GLY A 72 -0.91 -1.37 9.97
CA GLY A 72 -0.30 -0.75 11.16
C GLY A 72 -0.93 -1.26 12.47
N ASP A 73 -1.40 -2.52 12.50
CA ASP A 73 -2.14 -3.07 13.66
C ASP A 73 -3.34 -2.17 14.06
N GLY A 74 -4.10 -1.76 13.05
CA GLY A 74 -5.21 -0.80 13.14
C GLY A 74 -4.79 0.67 13.26
N GLY A 75 -3.49 0.99 13.16
CA GLY A 75 -2.96 2.35 13.25
C GLY A 75 -3.47 3.24 12.13
N SER A 76 -3.58 2.71 10.91
CA SER A 76 -4.19 3.38 9.77
C SER A 76 -5.66 3.76 10.00
N GLU A 77 -6.48 2.87 10.57
CA GLU A 77 -7.89 3.15 10.90
C GLU A 77 -8.01 4.24 11.97
N ARG A 78 -7.11 4.23 12.97
CA ARG A 78 -7.07 5.28 14.01
C ARG A 78 -6.65 6.64 13.43
N LEU A 79 -5.69 6.64 12.51
CA LEU A 79 -5.26 7.83 11.77
C LEU A 79 -6.43 8.42 10.99
N VAL A 80 -7.09 7.60 10.16
CA VAL A 80 -8.27 8.02 9.37
C VAL A 80 -9.37 8.56 10.27
N GLY A 81 -9.71 7.85 11.34
CA GLY A 81 -10.76 8.28 12.27
C GLY A 81 -10.45 9.60 12.98
N THR A 82 -9.17 9.88 13.26
CA THR A 82 -8.73 11.15 13.86
C THR A 82 -8.81 12.30 12.86
N VAL A 83 -8.27 12.11 11.65
CA VAL A 83 -8.32 13.15 10.60
C VAL A 83 -9.75 13.48 10.20
N LEU A 84 -10.61 12.48 9.98
CA LEU A 84 -12.02 12.71 9.65
C LEU A 84 -12.75 13.43 10.77
N GLN A 85 -12.55 13.02 12.03
CA GLN A 85 -13.18 13.66 13.17
C GLN A 85 -12.82 15.15 13.23
N ASP A 86 -11.55 15.49 13.03
CA ASP A 86 -11.08 16.87 13.12
C ASP A 86 -11.62 17.72 11.98
N LEU A 87 -11.50 17.26 10.73
CA LEU A 87 -11.95 18.00 9.54
C LEU A 87 -13.48 18.16 9.47
N ILE A 88 -14.24 17.18 9.95
CA ILE A 88 -15.70 17.30 10.06
C ILE A 88 -16.07 18.29 11.15
N ARG A 89 -15.33 18.31 12.26
CA ARG A 89 -15.62 19.20 13.40
C ARG A 89 -15.27 20.66 13.10
N SER A 90 -14.24 20.92 12.30
CA SER A 90 -13.92 22.26 11.79
C SER A 90 -14.86 22.71 10.67
N GLY A 91 -15.58 21.78 10.03
CA GLY A 91 -16.47 22.06 8.90
C GLY A 91 -15.74 22.14 7.56
N ASP A 92 -14.48 21.70 7.50
CA ASP A 92 -13.68 21.68 6.25
C ASP A 92 -14.18 20.60 5.28
N ILE A 93 -14.72 19.50 5.81
CA ILE A 93 -15.36 18.43 5.02
C ILE A 93 -16.66 17.97 5.69
N SER A 94 -17.49 17.27 4.92
CA SER A 94 -18.72 16.64 5.41
C SER A 94 -18.61 15.11 5.38
N ARG A 95 -19.18 14.39 6.35
CA ARG A 95 -19.13 12.92 6.37
C ARG A 95 -19.76 12.30 5.12
N ASP A 96 -20.80 12.93 4.61
CA ASP A 96 -21.57 12.47 3.46
C ASP A 96 -20.91 12.73 2.10
N SER A 97 -19.77 13.44 2.07
CA SER A 97 -18.96 13.61 0.86
C SER A 97 -17.77 12.64 0.74
N VAL A 98 -17.42 11.91 1.81
CA VAL A 98 -16.23 11.04 1.86
C VAL A 98 -16.62 9.57 1.90
N VAL A 99 -16.05 8.76 1.00
CA VAL A 99 -16.21 7.30 0.94
C VAL A 99 -15.08 6.64 1.73
N VAL A 100 -15.43 5.81 2.72
CA VAL A 100 -14.48 5.06 3.55
C VAL A 100 -14.65 3.56 3.33
N VAL A 101 -13.56 2.91 2.91
CA VAL A 101 -13.46 1.48 2.69
C VAL A 101 -12.56 0.87 3.76
N SER A 102 -13.02 -0.16 4.46
CA SER A 102 -12.16 -1.01 5.30
C SER A 102 -12.32 -2.49 4.93
N LYS A 103 -11.47 -3.35 5.50
CA LYS A 103 -11.39 -4.77 5.12
C LYS A 103 -11.16 -5.70 6.32
N VAL A 104 -11.52 -6.96 6.12
CA VAL A 104 -11.40 -8.05 7.11
C VAL A 104 -10.86 -9.32 6.48
N GLY A 105 -10.06 -10.07 7.23
CA GLY A 105 -9.53 -11.35 6.78
C GLY A 105 -8.29 -11.76 7.54
N TYR A 106 -7.43 -10.78 7.83
CA TYR A 106 -6.11 -11.01 8.40
C TYR A 106 -6.10 -11.01 9.93
N LEU A 107 -5.42 -12.00 10.52
CA LEU A 107 -5.05 -12.04 11.92
C LEU A 107 -3.52 -12.00 12.02
N GLN A 108 -3.02 -10.82 12.34
CA GLN A 108 -1.59 -10.48 12.53
C GLN A 108 -1.50 -9.54 13.74
N GLY A 109 -0.32 -9.36 14.32
CA GLY A 109 -0.12 -8.44 15.45
C GLY A 109 -1.09 -8.73 16.60
N GLN A 110 -1.78 -7.70 17.09
CA GLN A 110 -2.73 -7.86 18.20
C GLN A 110 -3.89 -8.82 17.87
N ASN A 111 -4.35 -8.87 16.61
CA ASN A 111 -5.39 -9.83 16.20
C ASN A 111 -4.89 -11.29 16.25
N TYR A 112 -3.60 -11.52 15.94
CA TYR A 112 -3.00 -12.85 16.09
C TYR A 112 -2.88 -13.24 17.56
N GLU A 113 -2.47 -12.32 18.44
CA GLU A 113 -2.41 -12.56 19.88
C GLU A 113 -3.78 -12.91 20.46
N ILE A 114 -4.84 -12.21 20.04
CA ILE A 114 -6.23 -12.51 20.42
C ILE A 114 -6.62 -13.91 19.94
N SER A 115 -6.27 -14.28 18.70
CA SER A 115 -6.52 -15.64 18.18
C SER A 115 -5.83 -16.71 19.01
N GLN A 116 -4.55 -16.52 19.36
CA GLN A 116 -3.80 -17.45 20.21
C GLN A 116 -4.42 -17.59 21.59
N GLU A 117 -4.87 -16.48 22.20
CA GLU A 117 -5.54 -16.53 23.49
C GLU A 117 -6.87 -17.28 23.42
N ARG A 118 -7.67 -17.04 22.39
CA ARG A 118 -8.90 -17.78 22.14
C ARG A 118 -8.66 -19.28 21.97
N LYS A 119 -7.58 -19.66 21.28
CA LYS A 119 -7.14 -21.07 21.16
C LYS A 119 -6.79 -21.67 22.52
N ARG A 120 -6.02 -20.96 23.37
CA ARG A 120 -5.70 -21.40 24.74
C ARG A 120 -6.93 -21.59 25.60
N GLN A 121 -7.96 -20.77 25.40
CA GLN A 121 -9.25 -20.88 26.08
C GLN A 121 -10.18 -21.95 25.49
N GLY A 122 -9.75 -22.69 24.47
CA GLY A 122 -10.57 -23.73 23.81
C GLY A 122 -11.71 -23.17 22.95
N LYS A 123 -11.65 -21.90 22.54
CA LYS A 123 -12.68 -21.20 21.75
C LYS A 123 -12.10 -20.51 20.49
N PRO A 124 -11.36 -21.23 19.64
CA PRO A 124 -10.82 -20.66 18.41
C PRO A 124 -11.92 -20.09 17.52
N PHE A 125 -11.60 -19.09 16.70
CA PHE A 125 -12.47 -18.74 15.58
C PHE A 125 -12.63 -19.95 14.66
N LYS A 126 -13.86 -20.17 14.18
CA LYS A 126 -14.13 -21.23 13.21
C LYS A 126 -13.47 -20.93 11.87
N GLU A 127 -13.20 -21.99 11.10
CA GLU A 127 -12.68 -21.91 9.72
C GLU A 127 -11.34 -21.16 9.56
N LEU A 128 -10.66 -20.90 10.67
CA LEU A 128 -9.38 -20.21 10.67
C LEU A 128 -8.31 -21.03 9.95
N VAL A 129 -7.56 -20.37 9.06
CA VAL A 129 -6.44 -20.98 8.34
C VAL A 129 -5.12 -20.33 8.72
N LEU A 130 -4.06 -21.15 8.84
CA LEU A 130 -2.69 -20.68 9.05
C LEU A 130 -2.04 -20.46 7.69
N TYR A 131 -1.74 -19.21 7.33
CA TYR A 131 -1.15 -18.89 6.03
C TYR A 131 0.39 -18.90 6.10
N ALA A 132 0.96 -18.31 7.15
CA ALA A 132 2.38 -18.31 7.46
C ALA A 132 2.59 -18.19 8.99
N ASP A 133 3.84 -18.32 9.45
CA ASP A 133 4.14 -18.11 10.87
C ASP A 133 3.75 -16.69 11.32
N GLY A 134 3.05 -16.60 12.46
CA GLY A 134 2.49 -15.33 12.95
C GLY A 134 1.34 -14.74 12.10
N LEU A 135 0.83 -15.46 11.10
CA LEU A 135 -0.14 -14.95 10.13
C LEU A 135 -1.27 -15.95 9.87
N GLU A 136 -2.45 -15.64 10.39
CA GLU A 136 -3.68 -16.40 10.20
C GLU A 136 -4.70 -15.63 9.35
N HIS A 137 -5.67 -16.35 8.79
CA HIS A 137 -6.75 -15.78 7.99
C HIS A 137 -8.12 -16.39 8.35
N CYS A 138 -9.16 -15.55 8.38
CA CYS A 138 -10.52 -15.96 8.68
C CYS A 138 -11.54 -14.97 8.06
N ILE A 139 -12.61 -15.50 7.47
CA ILE A 139 -13.78 -14.74 7.00
C ILE A 139 -15.10 -15.28 7.59
N HIS A 140 -15.02 -16.07 8.66
CA HIS A 140 -16.21 -16.61 9.30
C HIS A 140 -17.04 -15.48 9.95
N PRO A 141 -18.38 -15.53 9.93
CA PRO A 141 -19.26 -14.48 10.47
C PRO A 141 -18.89 -13.97 11.88
N GLU A 142 -18.53 -14.87 12.81
CA GLU A 142 -18.11 -14.47 14.16
C GLU A 142 -16.87 -13.55 14.17
N PHE A 143 -15.91 -13.80 13.28
CA PHE A 143 -14.72 -12.98 13.16
C PHE A 143 -15.02 -11.65 12.47
N ILE A 144 -15.89 -11.67 11.44
CA ILE A 144 -16.35 -10.46 10.75
C ILE A 144 -17.04 -9.51 11.73
N ASP A 145 -17.95 -10.00 12.58
CA ASP A 145 -18.65 -9.16 13.58
C ASP A 145 -17.69 -8.52 14.59
N ASP A 146 -16.76 -9.31 15.16
CA ASP A 146 -15.74 -8.81 16.10
C ASP A 146 -14.87 -7.73 15.44
N GLN A 147 -14.37 -7.99 14.23
CA GLN A 147 -13.48 -7.06 13.54
C GLN A 147 -14.20 -5.80 13.06
N LEU A 148 -15.43 -5.91 12.54
CA LEU A 148 -16.22 -4.75 12.16
C LEU A 148 -16.47 -3.85 13.38
N THR A 149 -16.73 -4.43 14.55
CA THR A 149 -16.93 -3.68 15.80
C THR A 149 -15.69 -2.87 16.16
N ARG A 150 -14.52 -3.49 16.05
CA ARG A 150 -13.23 -2.85 16.35
C ARG A 150 -12.85 -1.81 15.31
N SER A 151 -13.08 -2.09 14.02
CA SER A 151 -12.84 -1.17 12.92
C SER A 151 -13.67 0.10 13.05
N LEU A 152 -14.99 -0.01 13.28
CA LEU A 152 -15.85 1.14 13.52
C LEU A 152 -15.35 1.98 14.70
N LYS A 153 -14.96 1.33 15.81
CA LYS A 153 -14.40 2.02 16.98
C LYS A 153 -13.09 2.78 16.67
N ARG A 154 -12.15 2.16 15.94
CA ARG A 154 -10.87 2.79 15.57
C ARG A 154 -11.07 3.96 14.61
N LEU A 155 -11.93 3.77 13.60
CA LEU A 155 -12.33 4.80 12.64
C LEU A 155 -13.24 5.88 13.25
N LYS A 156 -13.77 5.63 14.46
CA LYS A 156 -14.76 6.46 15.12
C LYS A 156 -16.03 6.65 14.26
N LEU A 157 -16.40 5.73 13.37
CA LEU A 157 -17.57 5.82 12.48
C LEU A 157 -18.74 4.97 13.00
N ASP A 158 -19.97 5.46 12.87
CA ASP A 158 -21.16 4.62 13.09
C ASP A 158 -21.40 3.65 11.92
N THR A 159 -21.06 4.07 10.70
CA THR A 159 -21.28 3.32 9.47
C THR A 159 -20.07 3.42 8.53
N LEU A 160 -19.61 2.28 8.03
CA LEU A 160 -18.65 2.20 6.92
C LEU A 160 -19.38 2.24 5.57
N ASP A 161 -18.79 2.90 4.57
CA ASP A 161 -19.41 2.93 3.23
C ASP A 161 -19.22 1.59 2.53
N PHE A 162 -18.02 1.01 2.62
CA PHE A 162 -17.75 -0.33 2.10
C PHE A 162 -16.94 -1.17 3.10
N TYR A 163 -17.27 -2.45 3.18
CA TYR A 163 -16.48 -3.44 3.92
C TYR A 163 -16.13 -4.64 3.05
N LEU A 164 -14.83 -4.91 2.87
CA LEU A 164 -14.36 -5.92 1.94
C LEU A 164 -13.83 -7.17 2.66
N LEU A 165 -14.12 -8.36 2.13
CA LEU A 165 -13.33 -9.55 2.46
C LEU A 165 -11.95 -9.39 1.83
N HIS A 166 -10.90 -9.58 2.62
CA HIS A 166 -9.53 -9.30 2.25
C HIS A 166 -8.77 -10.59 1.94
N ASN A 167 -8.46 -10.79 0.67
CA ASN A 167 -7.75 -11.93 0.10
C ASN A 167 -8.32 -13.28 0.57
N PRO A 168 -9.62 -13.53 0.37
CA PRO A 168 -10.23 -14.79 0.79
C PRO A 168 -9.54 -16.01 0.15
N GLU A 169 -8.86 -15.85 -1.00
CA GLU A 169 -8.08 -16.90 -1.67
C GLU A 169 -6.98 -17.53 -0.81
N TYR A 170 -6.61 -16.96 0.34
CA TYR A 170 -5.66 -17.57 1.27
C TYR A 170 -6.12 -18.92 1.80
N TYR A 171 -7.43 -19.16 1.81
CA TYR A 171 -7.97 -20.50 2.04
C TYR A 171 -7.52 -21.48 0.93
N LEU A 172 -7.56 -21.08 -0.34
CA LEU A 172 -7.13 -21.93 -1.47
C LEU A 172 -5.61 -22.22 -1.39
N SER A 173 -4.80 -21.21 -1.05
CA SER A 173 -3.36 -21.40 -0.79
C SER A 173 -3.10 -22.41 0.32
N TRP A 174 -3.85 -22.31 1.42
CA TRP A 174 -3.75 -23.26 2.54
C TRP A 174 -4.19 -24.66 2.12
N ALA A 175 -5.34 -24.78 1.44
CA ALA A 175 -5.92 -26.04 1.00
C ALA A 175 -4.96 -26.82 0.07
N SER A 176 -4.32 -26.10 -0.86
CA SER A 176 -3.27 -26.63 -1.74
C SER A 176 -2.09 -27.20 -0.94
N LYS A 177 -1.58 -26.45 0.04
CA LYS A 177 -0.46 -26.89 0.91
C LYS A 177 -0.83 -28.10 1.78
N THR A 178 -2.09 -28.27 2.14
CA THR A 178 -2.58 -29.38 2.97
C THR A 178 -3.08 -30.59 2.19
N GLY A 179 -3.01 -30.56 0.85
CA GLY A 179 -3.37 -31.68 -0.01
C GLY A 179 -4.87 -31.89 -0.21
N VAL A 180 -5.70 -30.87 0.03
CA VAL A 180 -7.13 -30.90 -0.31
C VAL A 180 -7.27 -30.84 -1.82
N SER A 181 -8.18 -31.62 -2.41
CA SER A 181 -8.38 -31.58 -3.86
C SER A 181 -8.90 -30.21 -4.30
N LEU A 182 -8.56 -29.77 -5.52
CA LEU A 182 -8.97 -28.46 -6.00
C LEU A 182 -10.51 -28.31 -6.08
N GLU A 183 -11.22 -29.38 -6.37
CA GLU A 183 -12.69 -29.38 -6.43
C GLU A 183 -13.30 -29.16 -5.03
N GLU A 184 -12.87 -29.94 -4.04
CA GLU A 184 -13.31 -29.78 -2.64
C GLU A 184 -12.93 -28.41 -2.09
N ALA A 185 -11.71 -27.95 -2.36
CA ALA A 185 -11.24 -26.63 -1.95
C ALA A 185 -12.10 -25.52 -2.57
N ARG A 186 -12.39 -25.58 -3.88
CA ARG A 186 -13.25 -24.58 -4.53
C ARG A 186 -14.67 -24.60 -3.97
N GLN A 187 -15.23 -25.78 -3.70
CA GLN A 187 -16.57 -25.89 -3.10
C GLN A 187 -16.63 -25.22 -1.72
N GLU A 188 -15.69 -25.55 -0.84
CA GLU A 188 -15.60 -24.96 0.50
C GLU A 188 -15.31 -23.45 0.42
N TYR A 189 -14.42 -23.03 -0.47
CA TYR A 189 -14.06 -21.63 -0.65
C TYR A 189 -15.27 -20.74 -0.95
N TYR A 190 -16.08 -21.13 -1.94
CA TYR A 190 -17.28 -20.39 -2.29
C TYR A 190 -18.38 -20.52 -1.23
N GLY A 191 -18.48 -21.67 -0.53
CA GLY A 191 -19.37 -21.82 0.62
C GLY A 191 -19.03 -20.89 1.80
N ARG A 192 -17.75 -20.63 2.06
CA ARG A 192 -17.30 -19.63 3.05
C ARG A 192 -17.66 -18.21 2.65
N ILE A 193 -17.51 -17.89 1.36
CA ILE A 193 -17.91 -16.57 0.82
C ILE A 193 -19.42 -16.39 0.96
N GLU A 194 -20.23 -17.40 0.67
CA GLU A 194 -21.68 -17.35 0.84
C GLU A 194 -22.08 -17.06 2.30
N GLN A 195 -21.51 -17.79 3.27
CA GLN A 195 -21.76 -17.54 4.69
C GLN A 195 -21.33 -16.13 5.12
N ALA A 196 -20.18 -15.67 4.64
CA ALA A 196 -19.70 -14.31 4.92
C ALA A 196 -20.64 -13.26 4.32
N PHE A 197 -21.11 -13.44 3.09
CA PHE A 197 -22.04 -12.53 2.43
C PHE A 197 -23.40 -12.48 3.13
N GLN A 198 -23.94 -13.61 3.56
CA GLN A 198 -25.17 -13.65 4.34
C GLN A 198 -25.05 -12.84 5.63
N HIS A 199 -23.91 -12.91 6.30
CA HIS A 199 -23.67 -12.10 7.49
C HIS A 199 -23.48 -10.62 7.15
N LEU A 200 -22.76 -10.28 6.06
CA LEU A 200 -22.59 -8.89 5.61
C LEU A 200 -23.92 -8.23 5.24
N GLU A 201 -24.86 -8.95 4.62
CA GLU A 201 -26.24 -8.46 4.41
C GLU A 201 -26.92 -8.11 5.74
N THR A 202 -26.74 -8.95 6.78
CA THR A 202 -27.24 -8.63 8.14
C THR A 202 -26.59 -7.36 8.69
N GLU A 203 -25.31 -7.12 8.43
CA GLU A 203 -24.61 -5.90 8.86
C GLU A 203 -25.06 -4.65 8.09
N VAL A 204 -25.52 -4.81 6.84
CA VAL A 204 -26.20 -3.73 6.09
C VAL A 204 -27.55 -3.40 6.73
N GLU A 205 -28.36 -4.40 7.07
CA GLU A 205 -29.66 -4.21 7.76
C GLU A 205 -29.48 -3.53 9.12
N ARG A 206 -28.40 -3.85 9.84
CA ARG A 206 -28.00 -3.20 11.10
C ARG A 206 -27.48 -1.78 10.90
N GLY A 207 -27.24 -1.34 9.67
CA GLY A 207 -26.73 -0.01 9.32
C GLY A 207 -25.25 0.20 9.66
N ARG A 208 -24.49 -0.87 9.93
CA ARG A 208 -23.07 -0.80 10.28
C ARG A 208 -22.16 -0.66 9.06
N ILE A 209 -22.63 -1.16 7.92
CA ILE A 209 -22.02 -0.98 6.60
C ILE A 209 -23.10 -0.57 5.58
N ARG A 210 -22.74 0.13 4.50
CA ARG A 210 -23.67 0.44 3.39
C ARG A 210 -23.61 -0.60 2.28
N PHE A 211 -22.40 -1.01 1.92
CA PHE A 211 -22.12 -1.98 0.88
C PHE A 211 -20.96 -2.89 1.31
N TYR A 212 -20.80 -4.01 0.60
CA TYR A 212 -19.67 -4.89 0.81
C TYR A 212 -19.05 -5.35 -0.51
N GLY A 213 -17.94 -6.07 -0.40
CA GLY A 213 -17.15 -6.45 -1.55
C GLY A 213 -16.02 -7.43 -1.24
N ILE A 214 -15.14 -7.63 -2.22
CA ILE A 214 -13.95 -8.47 -2.07
C ILE A 214 -12.73 -7.73 -2.60
N SER A 215 -11.65 -7.74 -1.82
CA SER A 215 -10.30 -7.44 -2.29
C SER A 215 -9.60 -8.76 -2.55
N SER A 216 -9.21 -9.03 -3.79
CA SER A 216 -8.52 -10.29 -4.14
C SER A 216 -7.36 -10.02 -5.10
N ASN A 217 -6.23 -10.65 -4.82
CA ASN A 217 -5.06 -10.59 -5.67
C ASN A 217 -5.21 -11.44 -6.93
N THR A 218 -6.12 -12.43 -6.91
CA THR A 218 -6.26 -13.43 -7.97
C THR A 218 -7.45 -13.18 -8.88
N PHE A 219 -8.21 -12.09 -8.68
CA PHE A 219 -9.19 -11.62 -9.68
C PHE A 219 -8.59 -11.48 -11.11
N PRO A 220 -7.34 -11.03 -11.28
CA PRO A 220 -6.68 -10.96 -12.58
C PRO A 220 -6.03 -12.26 -13.06
N SER A 221 -6.05 -13.35 -12.26
CA SER A 221 -5.35 -14.60 -12.59
C SER A 221 -6.08 -15.41 -13.68
N PRO A 222 -5.39 -16.31 -14.40
CA PRO A 222 -6.02 -17.29 -15.30
C PRO A 222 -7.08 -18.15 -14.59
N ALA A 223 -8.11 -18.58 -15.33
CA ALA A 223 -9.23 -19.35 -14.76
C ALA A 223 -8.83 -20.75 -14.22
N ASP A 224 -7.72 -21.29 -14.72
CA ASP A 224 -7.14 -22.56 -14.29
C ASP A 224 -6.15 -22.43 -13.12
N ASP A 225 -5.86 -21.20 -12.67
CA ASP A 225 -5.07 -20.96 -11.46
C ASP A 225 -5.81 -21.59 -10.24
N PRO A 226 -5.13 -22.43 -9.45
CA PRO A 226 -5.74 -23.09 -8.29
C PRO A 226 -6.22 -22.10 -7.22
N GLU A 227 -5.65 -20.89 -7.16
CA GLU A 227 -6.01 -19.82 -6.22
C GLU A 227 -6.97 -18.78 -6.84
N PHE A 228 -7.47 -19.02 -8.06
CA PHE A 228 -8.34 -18.10 -8.78
C PHE A 228 -9.66 -17.81 -8.04
N THR A 229 -9.93 -16.52 -7.83
CA THR A 229 -11.25 -16.01 -7.40
C THR A 229 -12.05 -15.57 -8.62
N SER A 230 -13.10 -16.32 -8.97
CA SER A 230 -14.02 -15.97 -10.05
C SER A 230 -15.02 -14.91 -9.59
N LEU A 231 -14.95 -13.71 -10.17
CA LEU A 231 -15.93 -12.65 -9.90
C LEU A 231 -17.34 -13.07 -10.31
N GLU A 232 -17.47 -13.83 -11.40
CA GLU A 232 -18.76 -14.34 -11.85
C GLU A 232 -19.43 -15.24 -10.81
N LYS A 233 -18.69 -16.19 -10.22
CA LYS A 233 -19.21 -17.03 -9.12
C LYS A 233 -19.53 -16.22 -7.87
N VAL A 234 -18.68 -15.26 -7.52
CA VAL A 234 -18.94 -14.34 -6.38
C VAL A 234 -20.25 -13.56 -6.59
N TRP A 235 -20.49 -13.09 -7.81
CA TRP A 235 -21.72 -12.40 -8.18
C TRP A 235 -22.95 -13.32 -8.14
N GLU A 236 -22.83 -14.56 -8.61
CA GLU A 236 -23.89 -15.58 -8.51
C GLU A 236 -24.28 -15.86 -7.05
N ILE A 237 -23.31 -15.95 -6.14
CA ILE A 237 -23.55 -16.11 -4.70
C ILE A 237 -24.29 -14.89 -4.14
N ALA A 238 -23.88 -13.67 -4.48
CA ALA A 238 -24.58 -12.49 -3.99
C ALA A 238 -26.04 -12.45 -4.47
N GLN A 239 -26.29 -12.78 -5.75
CA GLN A 239 -27.64 -12.85 -6.32
C GLN A 239 -28.50 -13.96 -5.73
N SER A 240 -27.92 -15.11 -5.36
CA SER A 240 -28.69 -16.22 -4.77
C SER A 240 -29.20 -15.88 -3.37
N LEU A 241 -28.49 -15.01 -2.64
CA LEU A 241 -28.90 -14.54 -1.32
C LEU A 241 -30.05 -13.53 -1.40
N SER A 242 -30.00 -12.57 -2.33
CA SER A 242 -31.04 -11.57 -2.55
C SER A 242 -30.90 -10.91 -3.92
N PRO A 243 -32.00 -10.64 -4.67
CA PRO A 243 -31.92 -9.84 -5.89
C PRO A 243 -31.52 -8.37 -5.62
N GLU A 244 -31.72 -7.89 -4.39
CA GLU A 244 -31.35 -6.54 -3.93
C GLU A 244 -30.09 -6.57 -3.04
N HIS A 245 -29.19 -7.53 -3.27
CA HIS A 245 -27.95 -7.66 -2.51
C HIS A 245 -27.06 -6.41 -2.58
N HIS A 246 -26.15 -6.23 -1.62
CA HIS A 246 -25.31 -5.04 -1.45
C HIS A 246 -23.84 -5.24 -1.83
N PHE A 247 -23.49 -6.37 -2.48
CA PHE A 247 -22.19 -6.54 -3.13
C PHE A 247 -22.00 -5.54 -4.28
N ARG A 248 -21.10 -4.55 -4.12
CA ARG A 248 -20.94 -3.43 -5.08
C ARG A 248 -19.50 -3.00 -5.36
N LEU A 249 -18.49 -3.61 -4.72
CA LEU A 249 -17.11 -3.15 -4.86
C LEU A 249 -16.13 -4.32 -4.93
N ILE A 250 -15.18 -4.25 -5.85
CA ILE A 250 -14.01 -5.12 -5.86
C ILE A 250 -12.72 -4.31 -5.79
N GLN A 251 -11.68 -4.94 -5.26
CA GLN A 251 -10.32 -4.43 -5.29
C GLN A 251 -9.39 -5.48 -5.88
N LEU A 252 -8.56 -5.08 -6.85
CA LEU A 252 -7.62 -5.97 -7.53
C LEU A 252 -6.31 -5.24 -7.90
N PRO A 253 -5.18 -5.97 -7.97
CA PRO A 253 -3.94 -5.41 -8.44
C PRO A 253 -4.01 -5.14 -9.93
N MET A 254 -3.57 -3.95 -10.34
CA MET A 254 -3.30 -3.62 -11.73
C MET A 254 -2.28 -2.49 -11.82
N ASN A 255 -1.32 -2.61 -12.73
CA ASN A 255 -0.34 -1.57 -13.03
C ASN A 255 0.27 -1.81 -14.41
N LEU A 256 1.32 -1.06 -14.76
CA LEU A 256 2.00 -1.13 -16.06
C LEU A 256 2.58 -2.51 -16.40
N PHE A 257 2.67 -3.42 -15.44
CA PHE A 257 3.16 -4.79 -15.62
C PHE A 257 2.11 -5.86 -15.28
N GLU A 258 1.38 -5.68 -14.19
CA GLU A 258 0.26 -6.53 -13.79
C GLU A 258 -1.00 -6.13 -14.55
N THR A 259 -1.11 -6.52 -15.82
CA THR A 259 -2.18 -6.06 -16.74
C THR A 259 -3.45 -6.93 -16.74
N GLY A 260 -3.44 -8.04 -15.98
CA GLY A 260 -4.45 -9.11 -16.08
C GLY A 260 -5.90 -8.66 -15.91
N GLY A 261 -6.16 -7.58 -15.16
CA GLY A 261 -7.51 -7.06 -14.94
C GLY A 261 -8.28 -6.79 -16.25
N ILE A 262 -7.56 -6.38 -17.30
CA ILE A 262 -8.13 -6.12 -18.63
C ILE A 262 -7.67 -7.12 -19.69
N THR A 263 -6.48 -7.70 -19.58
CA THR A 263 -5.90 -8.56 -20.62
C THR A 263 -6.30 -10.02 -20.46
N GLU A 264 -6.48 -10.50 -19.22
CA GLU A 264 -6.83 -11.89 -18.93
C GLU A 264 -8.33 -12.14 -19.20
N ARG A 265 -8.65 -13.32 -19.72
CA ARG A 265 -10.00 -13.71 -20.15
C ARG A 265 -10.48 -14.86 -19.29
N ASN A 266 -10.78 -14.55 -18.03
CA ASN A 266 -10.97 -15.52 -16.96
C ASN A 266 -12.42 -15.69 -16.47
N GLN A 267 -13.39 -15.01 -17.08
CA GLN A 267 -14.82 -15.27 -16.83
C GLN A 267 -15.41 -16.21 -17.91
N SER A 268 -16.51 -16.89 -17.60
CA SER A 268 -17.00 -18.06 -18.37
C SER A 268 -17.30 -17.79 -19.86
N THR A 269 -17.61 -16.55 -20.23
CA THR A 269 -17.91 -16.14 -21.62
C THR A 269 -16.76 -15.38 -22.28
N GLY A 270 -15.53 -15.50 -21.76
CA GLY A 270 -14.36 -14.82 -22.33
C GLY A 270 -14.38 -13.30 -22.10
N ARG A 271 -14.89 -12.86 -20.95
CA ARG A 271 -14.75 -11.48 -20.44
C ARG A 271 -13.55 -11.41 -19.50
N SER A 272 -12.91 -10.24 -19.40
CA SER A 272 -12.03 -9.96 -18.26
C SER A 272 -12.84 -9.60 -17.01
N VAL A 273 -12.17 -9.58 -15.86
CA VAL A 273 -12.79 -9.14 -14.61
C VAL A 273 -13.31 -7.70 -14.67
N LEU A 274 -12.60 -6.76 -15.33
CA LEU A 274 -13.08 -5.38 -15.52
C LEU A 274 -14.34 -5.32 -16.40
N GLN A 275 -14.38 -6.09 -17.48
CA GLN A 275 -15.55 -6.12 -18.37
C GLN A 275 -16.77 -6.69 -17.64
N PHE A 276 -16.59 -7.77 -16.88
CA PHE A 276 -17.66 -8.34 -16.08
C PHE A 276 -18.15 -7.38 -14.98
N ALA A 277 -17.22 -6.71 -14.28
CA ALA A 277 -17.55 -5.71 -13.26
C ALA A 277 -18.40 -4.57 -13.85
N GLN A 278 -18.01 -4.06 -15.03
CA GLN A 278 -18.77 -3.03 -15.73
C GLN A 278 -20.19 -3.50 -16.10
N GLU A 279 -20.32 -4.70 -16.67
CA GLU A 279 -21.63 -5.27 -17.04
C GLU A 279 -22.58 -5.41 -15.83
N LYS A 280 -22.00 -5.70 -14.65
CA LYS A 280 -22.75 -5.88 -13.39
C LYS A 280 -22.84 -4.61 -12.55
N GLN A 281 -22.33 -3.48 -13.05
CA GLN A 281 -22.29 -2.22 -12.32
C GLN A 281 -21.63 -2.36 -10.94
N ILE A 282 -20.43 -2.95 -10.93
CA ILE A 282 -19.60 -3.13 -9.73
C ILE A 282 -18.45 -2.12 -9.80
N GLY A 283 -18.29 -1.31 -8.74
CA GLY A 283 -17.16 -0.41 -8.62
C GLY A 283 -15.83 -1.18 -8.53
N VAL A 284 -14.78 -0.60 -9.13
CA VAL A 284 -13.44 -1.22 -9.15
C VAL A 284 -12.40 -0.29 -8.55
N LEU A 285 -11.74 -0.77 -7.50
CA LEU A 285 -10.55 -0.16 -6.91
C LEU A 285 -9.29 -0.88 -7.37
N ILE A 286 -8.31 -0.12 -7.87
CA ILE A 286 -7.01 -0.68 -8.22
C ILE A 286 -6.02 -0.47 -7.08
N ASN A 287 -5.43 -1.55 -6.57
CA ASN A 287 -4.29 -1.49 -5.66
C ASN A 287 -2.97 -1.80 -6.39
N ARG A 288 -1.84 -1.50 -5.71
CA ARG A 288 -0.48 -1.60 -6.28
C ARG A 288 -0.26 -0.86 -7.61
N PRO A 289 -0.81 0.36 -7.82
CA PRO A 289 -0.62 1.06 -9.09
C PRO A 289 0.84 1.45 -9.36
N LEU A 290 1.63 1.66 -8.28
CA LEU A 290 3.01 2.14 -8.36
C LEU A 290 4.07 1.12 -7.89
N ASN A 291 3.65 -0.09 -7.52
CA ASN A 291 4.52 -1.10 -6.91
C ASN A 291 4.26 -2.45 -7.58
N ALA A 292 4.84 -2.63 -8.76
CA ALA A 292 4.64 -3.82 -9.56
C ALA A 292 5.45 -5.00 -9.04
N ILE A 293 4.87 -6.20 -9.13
CA ILE A 293 5.55 -7.45 -8.78
C ILE A 293 5.78 -8.24 -10.06
N ILE A 294 7.05 -8.45 -10.42
CA ILE A 294 7.46 -9.24 -11.59
C ILE A 294 8.45 -10.30 -11.15
N ALA A 295 8.14 -11.58 -11.38
CA ALA A 295 9.01 -12.71 -11.02
C ALA A 295 9.55 -12.61 -9.57
N ASN A 296 8.67 -12.30 -8.63
CA ASN A 296 8.96 -12.07 -7.19
C ASN A 296 9.90 -10.88 -6.90
N ARG A 297 10.11 -9.96 -7.84
CA ARG A 297 10.85 -8.70 -7.64
C ARG A 297 9.88 -7.53 -7.64
N LEU A 298 10.13 -6.57 -6.74
CA LEU A 298 9.38 -5.32 -6.67
C LEU A 298 10.01 -4.32 -7.66
N ILE A 299 9.18 -3.72 -8.51
CA ILE A 299 9.57 -2.61 -9.38
C ILE A 299 8.69 -1.41 -9.03
N ARG A 300 9.31 -0.30 -8.65
CA ARG A 300 8.59 0.92 -8.33
C ARG A 300 8.38 1.76 -9.60
N LEU A 301 7.14 2.15 -9.83
CA LEU A 301 6.73 2.99 -10.96
C LEU A 301 6.68 4.45 -10.50
N ALA A 302 7.84 5.02 -10.15
CA ALA A 302 7.97 6.40 -9.75
C ALA A 302 9.22 7.00 -10.39
N GLU A 303 9.24 8.33 -10.58
CA GLU A 303 10.42 9.00 -11.11
C GLU A 303 11.56 8.95 -10.09
N VAL A 304 12.78 8.71 -10.59
CA VAL A 304 14.01 8.86 -9.84
C VAL A 304 14.84 9.93 -10.55
N GLU A 305 15.31 10.92 -9.79
CA GLU A 305 16.17 11.97 -10.33
C GLU A 305 17.46 11.34 -10.86
N ALA A 306 17.76 11.60 -12.14
CA ALA A 306 18.97 11.13 -12.77
C ALA A 306 20.16 11.88 -12.19
N VAL A 307 21.02 11.15 -11.48
CA VAL A 307 22.30 11.63 -10.96
C VAL A 307 23.38 10.81 -11.64
N GLN A 308 24.48 11.47 -12.02
CA GLN A 308 25.64 10.76 -12.56
C GLN A 308 26.21 9.83 -11.48
N ALA A 309 26.36 8.55 -11.82
CA ALA A 309 26.97 7.57 -10.93
C ALA A 309 28.41 7.96 -10.57
N SER A 310 28.71 7.92 -9.27
CA SER A 310 30.10 7.98 -8.77
C SER A 310 30.91 6.80 -9.29
N SER A 311 32.19 7.02 -9.55
CA SER A 311 33.06 5.94 -10.03
C SER A 311 33.34 4.91 -8.91
N PRO A 312 33.67 3.65 -9.22
CA PRO A 312 34.08 2.67 -8.21
C PRO A 312 35.25 3.15 -7.34
N GLU A 313 36.17 3.92 -7.92
CA GLU A 313 37.30 4.53 -7.21
C GLU A 313 36.83 5.61 -6.24
N GLU A 314 35.90 6.48 -6.66
CA GLU A 314 35.30 7.48 -5.78
C GLU A 314 34.54 6.82 -4.62
N ILE A 315 33.75 5.78 -4.89
CA ILE A 315 33.03 5.04 -3.84
C ILE A 315 34.04 4.40 -2.88
N SER A 316 35.08 3.75 -3.39
CA SER A 316 36.13 3.17 -2.54
C SER A 316 36.77 4.24 -1.66
N GLN A 317 37.08 5.41 -2.20
CA GLN A 317 37.65 6.52 -1.43
C GLN A 317 36.69 7.00 -0.35
N ARG A 318 35.38 7.16 -0.64
CA ARG A 318 34.40 7.54 0.39
C ARG A 318 34.26 6.51 1.50
N MET A 319 34.39 5.22 1.19
CA MET A 319 34.39 4.20 2.22
C MET A 319 35.68 4.22 3.04
N ASP A 320 36.81 4.54 2.42
CA ASP A 320 38.09 4.73 3.13
C ASP A 320 38.03 5.94 4.07
N ASP A 321 37.49 7.08 3.61
CA ASP A 321 37.26 8.28 4.44
C ASP A 321 36.36 7.96 5.65
N LEU A 322 35.33 7.12 5.43
CA LEU A 322 34.43 6.67 6.51
C LEU A 322 35.16 5.75 7.50
N ILE A 323 35.90 4.75 7.02
CA ILE A 323 36.69 3.84 7.87
C ILE A 323 37.69 4.64 8.72
N GLU A 324 38.39 5.61 8.14
CA GLU A 324 39.32 6.47 8.87
C GLU A 324 38.59 7.24 9.99
N SER A 325 37.40 7.77 9.73
CA SER A 325 36.58 8.42 10.75
C SER A 325 36.16 7.46 11.88
N GLU A 326 35.86 6.19 11.57
CA GLU A 326 35.56 5.14 12.55
C GLU A 326 36.81 4.79 13.40
N GLU A 327 37.99 4.77 12.79
CA GLU A 327 39.27 4.55 13.49
C GLU A 327 39.63 5.70 14.43
N VAL A 328 39.36 6.95 14.05
CA VAL A 328 39.52 8.13 14.93
C VAL A 328 38.61 8.02 16.16
N LEU A 329 37.36 7.58 15.99
CA LEU A 329 36.46 7.32 17.12
C LEU A 329 37.09 6.32 18.09
N GLN A 330 37.63 5.22 17.56
CA GLN A 330 38.21 4.14 18.36
C GLN A 330 39.47 4.56 19.13
N HIS A 331 40.40 5.23 18.45
CA HIS A 331 41.75 5.45 18.98
C HIS A 331 41.94 6.80 19.67
N GLU A 332 41.13 7.81 19.34
CA GLU A 332 41.28 9.16 19.86
C GLU A 332 40.10 9.56 20.74
N ILE A 333 38.86 9.36 20.28
CA ILE A 333 37.68 9.89 20.97
C ILE A 333 37.21 9.02 22.14
N LEU A 334 37.00 7.73 21.93
CA LEU A 334 36.51 6.83 22.99
C LEU A 334 37.44 6.73 24.21
N PRO A 335 38.77 6.77 24.08
CA PRO A 335 39.68 6.78 25.22
C PRO A 335 39.59 8.04 26.10
N GLU A 336 39.16 9.18 25.55
CA GLU A 336 38.91 10.42 26.32
C GLU A 336 37.66 10.31 27.18
N LEU A 337 36.73 9.41 26.83
CA LEU A 337 35.49 9.23 27.54
C LEU A 337 35.66 8.22 28.69
N SER A 338 35.10 8.54 29.86
CA SER A 338 35.09 7.66 31.04
C SER A 338 34.09 6.50 30.91
N LEU A 339 34.18 5.74 29.81
CA LEU A 339 33.29 4.62 29.50
C LEU A 339 33.91 3.28 29.91
N THR A 340 33.06 2.28 30.16
CA THR A 340 33.54 0.90 30.37
C THR A 340 33.96 0.28 29.03
N PRO A 341 34.89 -0.70 29.03
CA PRO A 341 35.30 -1.39 27.80
C PRO A 341 34.14 -2.03 27.04
N SER A 342 33.13 -2.55 27.76
CA SER A 342 31.94 -3.13 27.14
C SER A 342 31.12 -2.08 26.38
N LEU A 343 31.02 -0.86 26.92
CA LEU A 343 30.25 0.21 26.29
C LEU A 343 31.01 0.80 25.10
N GLN A 344 32.34 0.93 25.19
CA GLN A 344 33.18 1.30 24.05
C GLN A 344 33.02 0.30 22.90
N ALA A 345 33.04 -1.00 23.18
CA ALA A 345 32.85 -2.03 22.17
C ALA A 345 31.47 -1.94 21.48
N GLN A 346 30.39 -1.68 22.24
CA GLN A 346 29.05 -1.49 21.69
C GLN A 346 28.95 -0.26 20.78
N VAL A 347 29.57 0.86 21.17
CA VAL A 347 29.61 2.07 20.35
C VAL A 347 30.30 1.78 19.01
N LEU A 348 31.46 1.11 19.04
CA LEU A 348 32.19 0.73 17.83
C LEU A 348 31.40 -0.21 16.95
N GLU A 349 30.72 -1.21 17.53
CA GLU A 349 29.87 -2.13 16.76
C GLU A 349 28.76 -1.38 16.03
N HIS A 350 28.11 -0.38 16.66
CA HIS A 350 27.06 0.39 16.01
C HIS A 350 27.58 1.31 14.90
N VAL A 351 28.79 1.86 15.05
CA VAL A 351 29.41 2.79 14.09
C VAL A 351 30.11 2.08 12.92
N ALA A 352 30.59 0.86 13.09
CA ALA A 352 31.34 0.11 12.07
C ALA A 352 30.49 -0.20 10.82
N LEU A 353 30.47 0.73 9.87
CA LEU A 353 29.72 0.67 8.62
C LEU A 353 30.65 0.68 7.41
N GLY A 354 31.77 1.40 7.46
CA GLY A 354 32.67 1.64 6.34
C GLY A 354 33.14 0.35 5.68
N ALA A 355 33.64 -0.61 6.47
CA ALA A 355 34.07 -1.91 5.93
C ALA A 355 32.92 -2.72 5.30
N VAL A 356 31.73 -2.69 5.91
CA VAL A 356 30.54 -3.39 5.39
C VAL A 356 30.10 -2.79 4.06
N LEU A 357 30.01 -1.46 4.00
CA LEU A 357 29.63 -0.75 2.79
C LEU A 357 30.68 -0.93 1.70
N LYS A 358 31.98 -0.87 2.02
CA LYS A 358 33.08 -1.11 1.05
C LYS A 358 32.98 -2.47 0.39
N GLN A 359 32.56 -3.50 1.12
CA GLN A 359 32.41 -4.84 0.57
C GLN A 359 31.10 -5.04 -0.21
N GLN A 360 30.02 -4.38 0.20
CA GLN A 360 28.66 -4.68 -0.26
C GLN A 360 28.01 -3.61 -1.14
N TRP A 361 28.68 -2.48 -1.39
CA TRP A 361 28.04 -1.32 -2.04
C TRP A 361 27.36 -1.64 -3.38
N SER A 362 27.83 -2.63 -4.13
CA SER A 362 27.29 -3.05 -5.43
C SER A 362 26.19 -4.11 -5.36
N ASN A 363 25.84 -4.60 -4.16
CA ASN A 363 24.98 -5.79 -3.98
C ASN A 363 23.68 -5.52 -3.20
N PHE A 364 23.24 -4.27 -3.09
CA PHE A 364 21.98 -3.93 -2.42
C PHE A 364 20.73 -4.20 -3.27
N GLY A 365 20.88 -4.43 -4.57
CA GLY A 365 19.84 -4.94 -5.47
C GLY A 365 19.01 -3.86 -6.17
N SER A 366 18.31 -2.99 -5.44
CA SER A 366 17.56 -1.87 -6.04
C SER A 366 17.75 -0.58 -5.25
N TYR A 367 17.41 0.55 -5.87
CA TYR A 367 17.43 1.85 -5.22
C TYR A 367 16.57 1.91 -3.96
N GLU A 368 15.38 1.33 -3.97
CA GLU A 368 14.48 1.30 -2.82
C GLU A 368 15.06 0.46 -1.69
N ARG A 369 15.60 -0.72 -2.00
CA ARG A 369 16.21 -1.59 -0.99
C ARG A 369 17.41 -0.91 -0.35
N TRP A 370 18.22 -0.19 -1.14
CA TRP A 370 19.28 0.65 -0.62
C TRP A 370 18.75 1.76 0.29
N GLN A 371 17.73 2.51 -0.14
CA GLN A 371 17.11 3.56 0.66
C GLN A 371 16.50 3.06 1.98
N GLU A 372 15.89 1.87 1.97
CA GLU A 372 15.36 1.20 3.16
C GLU A 372 16.49 0.81 4.12
N LEU A 373 17.55 0.18 3.64
CA LEU A 373 18.72 -0.16 4.45
C LEU A 373 19.36 1.10 5.05
N ARG A 374 19.53 2.16 4.25
CA ARG A 374 20.03 3.45 4.72
C ARG A 374 19.17 4.01 5.86
N SER A 375 17.85 4.08 5.65
CA SER A 375 16.94 4.77 6.55
C SER A 375 16.61 3.98 7.82
N TYR A 376 16.51 2.66 7.73
CA TYR A 376 16.04 1.80 8.84
C TYR A 376 17.12 0.95 9.48
N TYR A 377 18.26 0.75 8.83
CA TYR A 377 19.34 -0.08 9.37
C TYR A 377 20.59 0.74 9.68
N PHE A 378 21.14 1.46 8.70
CA PHE A 378 22.41 2.17 8.87
C PHE A 378 22.26 3.49 9.65
N ALA A 379 21.42 4.41 9.19
CA ALA A 379 21.28 5.74 9.81
C ALA A 379 20.81 5.71 11.28
N PRO A 380 19.86 4.84 11.69
CA PRO A 380 19.44 4.78 13.09
C PRO A 380 20.55 4.35 14.05
N ARG A 381 21.45 3.45 13.62
CA ARG A 381 22.61 3.02 14.43
C ARG A 381 23.53 4.20 14.73
N ILE A 382 23.89 4.95 13.69
CA ILE A 382 24.75 6.13 13.85
C ILE A 382 24.06 7.20 14.68
N ARG A 383 22.76 7.45 14.43
CA ARG A 383 21.99 8.43 15.21
C ARG A 383 21.97 8.09 16.70
N GLY A 384 21.81 6.82 17.04
CA GLY A 384 21.85 6.36 18.43
C GLY A 384 23.19 6.65 19.10
N VAL A 385 24.30 6.42 18.38
CA VAL A 385 25.65 6.72 18.87
C VAL A 385 25.88 8.22 19.00
N VAL A 386 25.50 9.01 18.00
CA VAL A 386 25.61 10.48 18.06
C VAL A 386 24.84 11.02 19.25
N GLN A 387 23.59 10.60 19.46
CA GLN A 387 22.78 11.02 20.62
C GLN A 387 23.43 10.62 21.94
N PHE A 388 24.00 9.42 22.03
CA PHE A 388 24.71 8.96 23.21
C PHE A 388 25.95 9.81 23.53
N LEU A 389 26.71 10.20 22.50
CA LEU A 389 27.91 11.04 22.65
C LEU A 389 27.54 12.49 23.02
N GLU A 390 26.49 13.04 22.42
CA GLU A 390 25.97 14.39 22.73
C GLU A 390 25.43 14.50 24.16
N GLN A 391 24.92 13.41 24.72
CA GLN A 391 24.37 13.36 26.08
C GLN A 391 25.43 13.15 27.18
N GLN A 392 26.71 13.04 26.83
CA GLN A 392 27.77 12.95 27.82
C GLN A 392 27.85 14.26 28.64
N PRO A 393 28.17 14.20 29.96
CA PRO A 393 28.33 15.40 30.76
C PRO A 393 29.49 16.27 30.23
N SER A 394 29.17 17.46 29.69
CA SER A 394 30.14 18.38 29.08
C SER A 394 30.99 17.71 27.99
N PRO A 395 30.41 17.39 26.81
CA PRO A 395 31.14 16.74 25.73
C PRO A 395 32.33 17.62 25.30
N ALA A 396 33.52 17.02 25.21
CA ALA A 396 34.71 17.73 24.77
C ALA A 396 34.56 18.22 23.32
N GLU A 397 35.23 19.31 22.95
CA GLU A 397 35.16 19.85 21.58
C GLU A 397 35.65 18.82 20.55
N SER A 398 36.58 17.94 20.91
CA SER A 398 37.03 16.80 20.10
C SER A 398 35.86 15.90 19.69
N VAL A 399 34.95 15.59 20.63
CA VAL A 399 33.76 14.76 20.38
C VAL A 399 32.79 15.47 19.43
N LEU A 400 32.49 16.74 19.68
CA LEU A 400 31.58 17.52 18.84
C LEU A 400 32.14 17.71 17.43
N GLN A 401 33.44 17.91 17.30
CA GLN A 401 34.12 18.00 16.02
C GLN A 401 34.06 16.67 15.27
N TRP A 402 34.35 15.55 15.95
CA TRP A 402 34.24 14.22 15.35
C TRP A 402 32.81 13.93 14.88
N ILE A 403 31.78 14.26 15.67
CA ILE A 403 30.38 14.06 15.27
C ILE A 403 30.08 14.78 13.96
N ARG A 404 30.45 16.06 13.84
CA ARG A 404 30.23 16.86 12.62
C ARG A 404 30.96 16.24 11.42
N SER A 405 32.26 15.98 11.57
CA SER A 405 33.07 15.40 10.49
C SER A 405 32.62 14.00 10.09
N HIS A 406 32.23 13.16 11.05
CA HIS A 406 31.71 11.82 10.79
C HIS A 406 30.38 11.86 10.03
N GLN A 407 29.47 12.76 10.39
CA GLN A 407 28.22 12.95 9.67
C GLN A 407 28.45 13.40 8.22
N GLU A 408 29.42 14.28 7.98
CA GLU A 408 29.78 14.73 6.63
C GLU A 408 30.31 13.58 5.77
N VAL A 409 31.27 12.79 6.28
CA VAL A 409 31.82 11.64 5.52
C VAL A 409 30.79 10.53 5.33
N LEU A 410 29.92 10.28 6.32
CA LEU A 410 28.85 9.30 6.22
C LEU A 410 27.82 9.70 5.15
N GLU A 411 27.42 10.97 5.12
CA GLU A 411 26.48 11.45 4.11
C GLU A 411 27.13 11.41 2.72
N ALA A 412 28.40 11.79 2.57
CA ALA A 412 29.13 11.66 1.31
C ALA A 412 29.22 10.19 0.85
N ALA A 413 29.49 9.26 1.76
CA ALA A 413 29.47 7.82 1.51
C ALA A 413 28.09 7.33 1.05
N PHE A 414 27.02 7.74 1.73
CA PHE A 414 25.66 7.38 1.33
C PHE A 414 25.26 7.98 -0.01
N GLN A 415 25.65 9.22 -0.31
CA GLN A 415 25.37 9.87 -1.59
C GLN A 415 26.10 9.17 -2.74
N ALA A 416 27.38 8.84 -2.57
CA ALA A 416 28.15 8.13 -3.58
C ALA A 416 27.52 6.77 -3.93
N ILE A 417 27.14 5.97 -2.92
CA ILE A 417 26.44 4.69 -3.16
C ILE A 417 25.06 4.93 -3.78
N SER A 418 24.30 5.92 -3.29
CA SER A 418 22.98 6.24 -3.81
C SER A 418 23.02 6.57 -5.31
N SER A 419 24.03 7.30 -5.77
CA SER A 419 24.16 7.72 -7.16
C SER A 419 24.12 6.55 -8.15
N ILE A 420 24.78 5.42 -7.84
CA ILE A 420 24.78 4.20 -8.67
C ILE A 420 23.36 3.68 -8.86
N TYR A 421 22.64 3.52 -7.75
CA TYR A 421 21.30 2.95 -7.79
C TYR A 421 20.28 3.96 -8.34
N GLN A 422 20.51 5.27 -8.18
CA GLN A 422 19.69 6.32 -8.78
C GLN A 422 19.82 6.31 -10.30
N GLU A 423 21.03 6.23 -10.84
CA GLU A 423 21.27 6.15 -12.28
C GLU A 423 20.57 4.92 -12.87
N GLN A 424 20.78 3.73 -12.28
CA GLN A 424 20.11 2.49 -12.71
C GLN A 424 18.58 2.59 -12.67
N ALA A 425 18.03 3.17 -11.60
CA ALA A 425 16.59 3.34 -11.46
C ALA A 425 16.04 4.38 -12.46
N ALA A 426 16.78 5.44 -12.75
CA ALA A 426 16.42 6.45 -13.74
C ALA A 426 16.44 5.89 -15.17
N GLU A 427 17.45 5.10 -15.53
CA GLU A 427 17.50 4.38 -16.81
C GLU A 427 16.31 3.41 -16.95
N GLN A 428 16.01 2.64 -15.91
CA GLN A 428 14.86 1.76 -15.89
C GLN A 428 13.55 2.54 -16.04
N ALA A 429 13.39 3.64 -15.32
CA ALA A 429 12.22 4.50 -15.43
C ALA A 429 12.05 5.04 -16.86
N ALA A 430 13.14 5.54 -17.48
CA ALA A 430 13.12 6.02 -18.86
C ALA A 430 12.69 4.95 -19.87
N MET A 431 13.19 3.71 -19.73
CA MET A 431 12.77 2.58 -20.56
C MET A 431 11.28 2.28 -20.41
N ILE A 432 10.75 2.31 -19.18
CA ILE A 432 9.32 2.08 -18.93
C ILE A 432 8.50 3.22 -19.54
N LYS A 433 8.89 4.48 -19.36
CA LYS A 433 8.20 5.64 -19.94
C LYS A 433 8.09 5.49 -21.46
N ALA A 434 9.21 5.21 -22.14
CA ALA A 434 9.23 5.01 -23.59
C ALA A 434 8.24 3.92 -24.06
N ARG A 435 8.14 2.82 -23.30
CA ARG A 435 7.17 1.75 -23.58
C ARG A 435 5.73 2.22 -23.42
N VAL A 436 5.43 2.89 -22.31
CA VAL A 436 4.07 3.41 -22.04
C VAL A 436 3.65 4.40 -23.14
N SER A 437 4.53 5.33 -23.52
CA SER A 437 4.30 6.29 -24.60
C SER A 437 4.03 5.60 -25.94
N SER A 438 4.74 4.51 -26.24
CA SER A 438 4.53 3.73 -27.46
C SER A 438 3.22 2.92 -27.47
N ALA A 439 2.66 2.62 -26.29
CA ALA A 439 1.43 1.84 -26.16
C ALA A 439 0.18 2.70 -26.40
N ASP A 440 0.16 3.94 -25.89
CA ASP A 440 -0.96 4.88 -26.02
C ASP A 440 -0.50 6.34 -25.93
N ALA A 441 -0.86 7.16 -26.92
CA ALA A 441 -0.47 8.56 -26.97
C ALA A 441 -1.05 9.39 -25.80
N ASP A 442 -2.24 9.05 -25.29
CA ASP A 442 -2.83 9.80 -24.17
C ASP A 442 -2.00 9.61 -22.89
N TRP A 443 -1.27 8.49 -22.75
CA TRP A 443 -0.47 8.21 -21.56
C TRP A 443 0.86 8.97 -21.55
N ASP A 444 1.34 9.39 -22.72
CA ASP A 444 2.58 10.16 -22.91
C ASP A 444 2.48 11.61 -22.39
N GLU A 445 1.27 12.14 -22.25
CA GLU A 445 1.04 13.50 -21.76
C GLU A 445 1.39 13.68 -20.26
N ALA A 446 1.62 12.60 -19.52
CA ALA A 446 2.01 12.65 -18.12
C ALA A 446 3.53 12.84 -17.94
N ALA A 447 3.92 13.76 -17.06
CA ALA A 447 5.31 14.17 -16.89
C ALA A 447 6.22 13.11 -16.23
N THR A 448 5.73 12.48 -15.16
CA THR A 448 6.49 11.50 -14.37
C THR A 448 6.00 10.08 -14.62
N LEU A 449 6.85 9.07 -14.38
CA LEU A 449 6.44 7.67 -14.49
C LEU A 449 5.25 7.31 -13.57
N SER A 450 5.17 7.90 -12.37
CA SER A 450 4.04 7.70 -11.45
C SER A 450 2.74 8.28 -12.02
N GLN A 451 2.81 9.46 -12.62
CA GLN A 451 1.67 10.08 -13.30
C GLN A 451 1.26 9.27 -14.54
N MET A 452 2.20 8.75 -15.33
CA MET A 452 1.89 7.87 -16.47
C MET A 452 1.19 6.58 -16.01
N ALA A 453 1.66 5.96 -14.93
CA ALA A 453 1.03 4.76 -14.36
C ALA A 453 -0.39 5.06 -13.85
N LEU A 454 -0.58 6.17 -13.13
CA LEU A 454 -1.89 6.61 -12.68
C LEU A 454 -2.82 6.92 -13.86
N ARG A 455 -2.33 7.68 -14.86
CA ARG A 455 -3.05 8.07 -16.08
C ARG A 455 -3.51 6.86 -16.85
N ALA A 456 -2.65 5.85 -17.03
CA ALA A 456 -3.01 4.61 -17.70
C ALA A 456 -4.20 3.92 -17.05
N LEU A 457 -4.19 3.80 -15.72
CA LEU A 457 -5.26 3.16 -14.96
C LEU A 457 -6.55 3.98 -14.95
N ARG A 458 -6.51 5.27 -14.55
CA ARG A 458 -7.72 6.11 -14.43
C ARG A 458 -8.43 6.37 -15.76
N SER A 459 -7.71 6.28 -16.87
CA SER A 459 -8.25 6.49 -18.22
C SER A 459 -8.77 5.19 -18.86
N THR A 460 -8.71 4.07 -18.15
CA THR A 460 -9.18 2.77 -18.64
C THR A 460 -10.60 2.52 -18.17
N LEU A 461 -11.49 2.23 -19.13
CA LEU A 461 -12.90 1.92 -18.88
C LEU A 461 -13.05 0.70 -17.95
N GLY A 462 -13.96 0.81 -16.98
CA GLY A 462 -14.20 -0.21 -15.94
C GLY A 462 -13.39 -0.02 -14.66
N ILE A 463 -12.44 0.93 -14.61
CA ILE A 463 -11.75 1.30 -13.37
C ILE A 463 -12.43 2.53 -12.76
N THR A 464 -12.84 2.44 -11.49
CA THR A 464 -13.49 3.55 -10.78
C THR A 464 -12.46 4.47 -10.13
N THR A 465 -11.59 3.91 -9.30
CA THR A 465 -10.60 4.66 -8.51
C THR A 465 -9.29 3.90 -8.37
N VAL A 466 -8.17 4.61 -8.49
CA VAL A 466 -6.82 4.08 -8.31
C VAL A 466 -6.30 4.42 -6.91
N LEU A 467 -5.95 3.41 -6.10
CA LEU A 467 -5.52 3.61 -4.72
C LEU A 467 -4.02 3.89 -4.64
N VAL A 468 -3.64 5.11 -4.26
CA VAL A 468 -2.24 5.54 -4.16
C VAL A 468 -1.85 5.72 -2.70
N GLY A 469 -0.72 5.12 -2.30
CA GLY A 469 -0.12 5.27 -0.97
C GLY A 469 0.58 6.62 -0.80
N MET A 470 -0.20 7.69 -0.67
CA MET A 470 0.28 9.08 -0.56
C MET A 470 0.80 9.40 0.86
N ARG A 471 1.91 8.77 1.26
CA ARG A 471 2.48 8.89 2.62
C ARG A 471 3.23 10.21 2.87
N GLN A 472 3.41 11.04 1.85
CA GLN A 472 4.07 12.33 1.93
C GLN A 472 3.25 13.37 1.16
N GLU A 473 3.30 14.63 1.59
CA GLU A 473 2.60 15.72 0.92
C GLU A 473 3.01 15.91 -0.55
N SER A 474 4.26 15.59 -0.89
CA SER A 474 4.76 15.60 -2.27
C SER A 474 4.07 14.56 -3.14
N TYR A 475 3.73 13.39 -2.59
CA TYR A 475 2.99 12.35 -3.31
C TYR A 475 1.54 12.76 -3.54
N VAL A 476 0.94 13.46 -2.58
CA VAL A 476 -0.39 14.06 -2.76
C VAL A 476 -0.36 15.07 -3.91
N ASN A 477 0.64 15.96 -3.94
CA ASN A 477 0.79 16.94 -5.01
C ASN A 477 0.91 16.28 -6.39
N ASP A 478 1.75 15.24 -6.53
CA ASP A 478 1.95 14.50 -7.78
C ASP A 478 0.63 13.89 -8.31
N VAL A 479 -0.17 13.30 -7.42
CA VAL A 479 -1.47 12.72 -7.75
C VAL A 479 -2.49 13.80 -8.13
N ILE A 480 -2.58 14.89 -7.37
CA ILE A 480 -3.52 16.00 -7.63
C ILE A 480 -3.19 16.68 -8.96
N GLU A 481 -1.90 16.86 -9.27
CA GLU A 481 -1.46 17.42 -10.54
C GLU A 481 -1.94 16.58 -11.71
N GLU A 482 -1.74 15.26 -11.67
CA GLU A 482 -2.24 14.38 -12.73
C GLU A 482 -3.76 14.34 -12.77
N LEU A 483 -4.45 14.27 -11.62
CA LEU A 483 -5.91 14.29 -11.58
C LEU A 483 -6.52 15.54 -12.24
N GLY A 484 -5.81 16.66 -12.15
CA GLY A 484 -6.15 17.93 -12.79
C GLY A 484 -5.98 17.96 -14.30
N ARG A 485 -5.26 17.00 -14.90
CA ARG A 485 -5.07 16.91 -16.34
C ARG A 485 -6.25 16.16 -16.98
N PRO A 486 -6.91 16.75 -18.00
CA PRO A 486 -8.00 16.08 -18.70
C PRO A 486 -7.54 14.78 -19.34
N VAL A 487 -8.33 13.71 -19.20
CA VAL A 487 -8.15 12.45 -19.93
C VAL A 487 -9.50 11.76 -20.08
N SER A 488 -9.76 11.22 -21.27
CA SER A 488 -10.99 10.45 -21.50
C SER A 488 -10.84 9.01 -20.98
N THR A 489 -11.87 8.53 -20.28
CA THR A 489 -12.01 7.12 -19.93
C THR A 489 -12.53 6.37 -21.16
N LYS A 490 -11.76 5.43 -21.69
CA LYS A 490 -12.09 4.67 -22.91
C LYS A 490 -11.66 3.21 -22.79
N ASP A 491 -12.15 2.35 -23.67
CA ASP A 491 -11.63 0.97 -23.77
C ASP A 491 -10.16 1.03 -24.23
N ARG A 492 -9.26 0.56 -23.37
CA ARG A 492 -7.81 0.54 -23.61
C ARG A 492 -7.25 -0.88 -23.70
N ALA A 493 -8.09 -1.91 -23.90
CA ALA A 493 -7.65 -3.29 -23.92
C ALA A 493 -6.48 -3.53 -24.89
N GLU A 494 -6.50 -2.89 -26.06
CA GLU A 494 -5.40 -3.01 -27.02
C GLU A 494 -4.12 -2.31 -26.58
N SER A 495 -4.21 -1.12 -25.97
CA SER A 495 -3.06 -0.41 -25.39
C SER A 495 -2.38 -1.24 -24.29
N TRP A 496 -3.18 -1.86 -23.41
CA TRP A 496 -2.66 -2.76 -22.37
C TRP A 496 -2.02 -4.03 -22.94
N ARG A 497 -2.59 -4.62 -24.00
CA ARG A 497 -1.97 -5.77 -24.70
C ARG A 497 -0.65 -5.40 -25.38
N LYS A 498 -0.57 -4.21 -25.99
CA LYS A 498 0.70 -3.70 -26.55
C LYS A 498 1.76 -3.60 -25.46
N LEU A 499 1.39 -3.01 -24.31
CA LEU A 499 2.30 -2.87 -23.17
C LEU A 499 2.77 -4.21 -22.61
N GLN A 500 1.86 -5.19 -22.49
CA GLN A 500 2.15 -6.55 -22.01
C GLN A 500 3.15 -7.30 -22.92
N LYS A 501 3.04 -7.12 -24.25
CA LYS A 501 3.90 -7.81 -25.23
C LYS A 501 5.34 -7.28 -25.26
N MET A 502 5.56 -6.04 -24.83
CA MET A 502 6.91 -5.47 -24.72
C MET A 502 7.61 -6.16 -23.54
N HIS A 503 8.62 -6.99 -23.80
CA HIS A 503 9.37 -7.66 -22.73
C HIS A 503 10.31 -6.65 -22.02
N ILE A 504 10.62 -6.86 -20.74
CA ILE A 504 11.77 -6.22 -20.06
C ILE A 504 12.97 -7.15 -20.20
#